data_AF-A0A351SIL3-F1
#
_entry.id   AF-A0A351SIL3-F1
#
_cell.length_a   1.000
_cell.length_b   1.000
_cell.length_c   1.000
_cell.angle_alpha   90.00
_cell.angle_beta   90.00
_cell.angle_gamma   90.00
#
_symmetry.space_group_name_H-M   'P 1'
#
loop_
_entity.id
_entity.type
_entity.pdbx_description
1 polymer ?
#
loop_
_entity_poly.entity_id
_entity_poly.type
_entity_poly.pdbx_seq_one_letter_code
_entity_poly.pdbx_strand_id
1 'polypeptide(L)'
;MNKGRALSGFALACVAIATLIDQLSGGLPIVYHVANAAMLVYVALEIWPSPMMTKVMIAFAIVLAVLLWPHMTSPWTVVEEGIAFGAFLSTFFVALGFVRAASDKSKRIKLSGRHLLTQPPSRRYLALTVGSNLFGLILSIGVLNLLGSMVKKSNTLASVGGSVQTLKTRERRSLMAIQRGFSMVPAWSPLSISVPIVLLAIPSLSWEQLVPAALAAVILLLLLGWLDDRITFRGRVAPPYQSDGPPLNWSVHLPFLLLIAAIFGSSVLMEKTLV
;
A
#
# COMPACT_ATOMS: atom_id res chain seq x y z
N MET A 1 -10.98 -19.75 -18.05
CA MET A 1 -10.61 -19.52 -16.64
C MET A 1 -10.40 -20.89 -15.99
N ASN A 2 -9.23 -21.18 -15.43
CA ASN A 2 -8.94 -22.52 -14.90
C ASN A 2 -9.85 -22.80 -13.69
N LYS A 3 -10.59 -23.91 -13.64
CA LYS A 3 -11.64 -24.16 -12.61
C LYS A 3 -11.12 -23.99 -11.18
N GLY A 4 -9.88 -24.39 -10.90
CA GLY A 4 -9.24 -24.22 -9.59
C GLY A 4 -9.06 -22.77 -9.15
N ARG A 5 -8.82 -21.84 -10.08
CA ARG A 5 -8.68 -20.40 -9.77
C ARG A 5 -10.02 -19.72 -9.46
N ALA A 6 -11.11 -20.22 -10.04
CA ALA A 6 -12.44 -19.73 -9.70
C ALA A 6 -12.84 -20.15 -8.28
N LEU A 7 -12.48 -21.39 -7.89
CA LEU A 7 -12.75 -21.92 -6.56
C LEU A 7 -11.94 -21.19 -5.47
N SER A 8 -10.65 -20.94 -5.68
CA SER A 8 -9.84 -20.17 -4.72
C SER A 8 -10.32 -18.72 -4.59
N GLY A 9 -10.74 -18.09 -5.69
CA GLY A 9 -11.35 -16.76 -5.67
C GLY A 9 -12.66 -16.72 -4.86
N PHE A 10 -13.50 -17.75 -4.98
CA PHE A 10 -14.72 -17.88 -4.18
C PHE A 10 -14.40 -18.09 -2.69
N ALA A 11 -13.45 -18.97 -2.36
CA ALA A 11 -12.99 -19.17 -0.98
C ALA A 11 -12.48 -17.86 -0.36
N LEU A 12 -11.68 -17.08 -1.10
CA LEU A 12 -11.19 -15.78 -0.64
C LEU A 12 -12.32 -14.76 -0.44
N ALA A 13 -13.33 -14.76 -1.30
CA ALA A 13 -14.51 -13.92 -1.12
C ALA A 13 -15.30 -14.32 0.13
N CYS A 14 -15.45 -15.63 0.40
CA CYS A 14 -16.05 -16.14 1.62
C CYS A 14 -15.26 -15.71 2.87
N VAL A 15 -13.92 -15.80 2.84
CA VAL A 15 -13.05 -15.29 3.92
C VAL A 15 -13.35 -13.82 4.17
N ALA A 16 -13.34 -12.99 3.12
CA ALA A 16 -13.57 -11.55 3.24
C ALA A 16 -14.95 -11.23 3.83
N ILE A 17 -16.00 -11.86 3.33
CA ILE A 17 -17.38 -11.62 3.79
C ILE A 17 -17.56 -12.10 5.23
N ALA A 18 -17.13 -13.32 5.54
CA ALA A 18 -17.26 -13.88 6.89
C ALA A 18 -16.49 -13.06 7.92
N THR A 19 -15.25 -12.68 7.61
CA THR A 19 -14.44 -11.84 8.50
C THR A 19 -15.08 -10.47 8.72
N LEU A 20 -15.63 -9.84 7.68
CA LEU A 20 -16.34 -8.56 7.84
C LEU A 20 -17.60 -8.70 8.71
N ILE A 21 -18.37 -9.77 8.52
CA ILE A 21 -19.56 -10.02 9.36
C ILE A 21 -19.15 -10.24 10.82
N ASP A 22 -18.10 -11.03 11.07
CA ASP A 22 -17.57 -11.28 12.41
C ASP A 22 -17.20 -9.97 13.11
N GLN A 23 -16.42 -9.13 12.42
CA GLN A 23 -15.95 -7.84 12.94
C GLN A 23 -17.09 -6.83 13.15
N LEU A 24 -18.12 -6.84 12.30
CA LEU A 24 -19.26 -5.91 12.40
C LEU A 24 -20.34 -6.37 13.39
N SER A 25 -20.47 -7.67 13.63
CA SER A 25 -21.50 -8.25 14.50
C SER A 25 -21.10 -8.32 15.97
N GLY A 26 -19.86 -7.94 16.31
CA GLY A 26 -19.35 -8.01 17.68
C GLY A 26 -18.85 -9.40 18.09
N GLY A 27 -18.43 -10.23 17.13
CA GLY A 27 -17.76 -11.52 17.40
C GLY A 27 -18.70 -12.69 17.62
N LEU A 28 -19.58 -12.99 16.67
CA LEU A 28 -20.41 -14.20 16.72
C LEU A 28 -19.52 -15.46 16.53
N PRO A 29 -19.50 -16.41 17.50
CA PRO A 29 -18.58 -17.56 17.45
C PRO A 29 -18.70 -18.39 16.16
N ILE A 30 -19.92 -18.54 15.64
CA ILE A 30 -20.17 -19.31 14.41
C ILE A 30 -19.49 -18.63 13.21
N VAL A 31 -19.53 -17.30 13.11
CA VAL A 31 -18.97 -16.56 11.98
C VAL A 31 -17.44 -16.60 12.03
N TYR A 32 -16.87 -16.49 13.22
CA TYR A 32 -15.43 -16.68 13.46
C TYR A 32 -14.93 -18.03 12.93
N HIS A 33 -15.57 -19.14 13.30
CA HIS A 33 -15.16 -20.47 12.82
C HIS A 33 -15.34 -20.64 11.31
N VAL A 34 -16.40 -20.05 10.73
CA VAL A 34 -16.62 -20.05 9.28
C VAL A 34 -15.51 -19.29 8.55
N ALA A 35 -15.08 -18.13 9.06
CA ALA A 35 -13.97 -17.37 8.49
C ALA A 35 -12.65 -18.17 8.53
N ASN A 36 -12.34 -18.80 9.66
CA ASN A 36 -11.16 -19.65 9.82
C ASN A 36 -11.18 -20.87 8.90
N ALA A 37 -12.31 -21.57 8.80
CA ALA A 37 -12.46 -22.71 7.91
C ALA A 37 -12.29 -22.29 6.43
N ALA A 38 -12.91 -21.18 6.02
CA ALA A 38 -12.77 -20.65 4.67
C ALA A 38 -11.31 -20.26 4.36
N MET A 39 -10.58 -19.73 5.35
CA MET A 39 -9.17 -19.37 5.21
C MET A 39 -8.29 -20.59 5.02
N LEU A 40 -8.51 -21.67 5.78
CA LEU A 40 -7.81 -22.94 5.60
C LEU A 40 -8.07 -23.54 4.21
N VAL A 41 -9.32 -23.51 3.74
CA VAL A 41 -9.67 -23.95 2.38
C VAL A 41 -8.95 -23.11 1.33
N TYR A 42 -8.94 -21.78 1.49
CA TYR A 42 -8.22 -20.89 0.58
C TYR A 42 -6.72 -21.22 0.51
N VAL A 43 -6.07 -21.38 1.66
CA VAL A 43 -4.65 -21.74 1.74
C VAL A 43 -4.39 -23.11 1.10
N ALA A 44 -5.23 -24.12 1.36
CA ALA A 44 -5.09 -25.44 0.78
C ALA A 44 -5.20 -25.45 -0.75
N LEU A 45 -6.07 -24.59 -1.31
CA LEU A 45 -6.23 -24.45 -2.77
C LEU A 45 -5.07 -23.69 -3.43
N GLU A 46 -4.52 -22.67 -2.77
CA GLU A 46 -3.45 -21.82 -3.33
C GLU A 46 -2.03 -22.29 -2.98
N ILE A 47 -1.84 -23.24 -2.07
CA ILE A 47 -0.49 -23.68 -1.68
C ILE A 47 0.29 -24.26 -2.86
N TRP A 48 -0.36 -25.02 -3.75
CA TRP A 48 0.28 -25.65 -4.91
C TRP A 48 0.78 -24.66 -5.96
N PRO A 49 -0.05 -23.71 -6.46
CA PRO A 49 0.38 -22.69 -7.41
C PRO A 49 1.27 -21.60 -6.79
N SER A 50 1.37 -21.52 -5.46
CA SER A 50 2.13 -20.47 -4.79
C SER A 50 3.66 -20.54 -5.02
N PRO A 51 4.37 -19.40 -4.96
CA PRO A 51 5.83 -19.35 -5.00
C PRO A 51 6.47 -20.17 -3.87
N MET A 52 7.71 -20.62 -4.08
CA MET A 52 8.46 -21.41 -3.09
C MET A 52 8.54 -20.73 -1.72
N MET A 53 8.70 -19.40 -1.69
CA MET A 53 8.77 -18.63 -0.44
C MET A 53 7.51 -18.82 0.42
N THR A 54 6.32 -18.85 -0.18
CA THR A 54 5.06 -19.09 0.54
C THR A 54 5.04 -20.47 1.18
N LYS A 55 5.45 -21.51 0.43
CA LYS A 55 5.53 -22.89 0.93
C LYS A 55 6.52 -23.01 2.08
N VAL A 56 7.68 -22.37 1.96
CA VAL A 56 8.70 -22.33 3.02
C VAL A 56 8.17 -21.63 4.27
N MET A 57 7.49 -20.49 4.15
CA MET A 57 6.92 -19.79 5.31
C MET A 57 5.83 -20.61 6.00
N ILE A 58 4.95 -21.27 5.25
CA ILE A 58 3.93 -22.16 5.83
C ILE A 58 4.59 -23.35 6.52
N ALA A 59 5.55 -24.01 5.88
CA ALA A 59 6.29 -25.12 6.47
C ALA A 59 7.01 -24.69 7.76
N PHE A 60 7.66 -23.53 7.75
CA PHE A 60 8.31 -22.96 8.92
C PHE A 60 7.30 -22.69 10.05
N ALA A 61 6.14 -22.10 9.75
CA ALA A 61 5.09 -21.88 10.73
C ALA A 61 4.57 -23.19 11.34
N ILE A 62 4.36 -24.23 10.53
CA ILE A 62 3.95 -25.56 11.00
C ILE A 62 5.03 -26.18 11.90
N VAL A 63 6.29 -26.14 11.47
CA VAL A 63 7.42 -26.66 12.28
C VAL A 63 7.50 -25.92 13.60
N LEU A 64 7.39 -24.60 13.59
CA LEU A 64 7.41 -23.79 14.81
C LEU A 64 6.23 -24.13 15.74
N ALA A 65 5.03 -24.28 15.19
CA ALA A 65 3.83 -24.66 15.94
C ALA A 65 3.99 -26.04 16.59
N VAL A 66 4.55 -27.02 15.87
CA VAL A 66 4.80 -28.37 16.42
C VAL A 66 5.88 -28.35 17.50
N LEU A 67 6.99 -27.61 17.28
CA LEU A 67 8.07 -27.51 18.27
C LEU A 67 7.65 -26.81 19.56
N LEU A 68 6.82 -25.77 19.45
CA LEU A 68 6.34 -24.99 20.60
C LEU A 68 5.11 -25.61 21.27
N TRP A 69 4.46 -26.59 20.63
CA TRP A 69 3.25 -27.25 21.13
C TRP A 69 3.32 -27.69 22.60
N PRO A 70 4.40 -28.36 23.07
CA PRO A 70 4.48 -28.84 24.45
C PRO A 70 4.64 -27.72 25.47
N HIS A 71 5.06 -26.52 25.04
CA HIS A 71 5.33 -25.37 25.90
C HIS A 71 4.13 -24.43 26.04
N MET A 72 3.03 -24.70 25.33
CA MET A 72 1.83 -23.86 25.32
C MET A 72 0.74 -24.41 26.24
N THR A 73 0.12 -23.53 27.02
CA THR A 73 -1.02 -23.87 27.89
C THR A 73 -2.29 -24.18 27.10
N SER A 74 -2.48 -23.54 25.94
CA SER A 74 -3.64 -23.74 25.07
C SER A 74 -3.26 -23.63 23.59
N PRO A 75 -2.60 -24.66 23.01
CA PRO A 75 -2.03 -24.60 21.67
C PRO A 75 -3.08 -24.41 20.57
N TRP A 76 -4.28 -25.00 20.73
CA TRP A 76 -5.35 -24.86 19.75
C TRP A 76 -5.84 -23.42 19.61
N THR A 77 -6.02 -22.73 20.73
CA THR A 77 -6.48 -21.34 20.74
C THR A 77 -5.48 -20.43 20.03
N VAL A 78 -4.18 -20.64 20.25
CA VAL A 78 -3.11 -19.89 19.58
C VAL A 78 -3.14 -20.11 18.06
N VAL A 79 -3.37 -21.36 17.62
CA VAL A 79 -3.47 -21.68 16.19
C VAL A 79 -4.72 -21.03 15.57
N GLU A 80 -5.86 -21.09 16.26
CA GLU A 80 -7.10 -20.45 15.80
C GLU A 80 -6.97 -18.94 15.69
N GLU A 81 -6.38 -18.29 16.69
CA GLU A 81 -6.07 -16.84 16.67
C GLU A 81 -5.12 -16.49 15.52
N GLY A 82 -4.11 -17.31 15.26
CA GLY A 82 -3.20 -17.14 14.13
C GLY A 82 -3.90 -17.25 12.77
N ILE A 83 -4.82 -18.21 12.62
CA ILE A 83 -5.64 -18.36 11.41
C ILE A 83 -6.57 -17.16 11.25
N ALA A 84 -7.23 -16.72 12.32
CA ALA A 84 -8.12 -15.57 12.32
C ALA A 84 -7.38 -14.28 11.95
N PHE A 85 -6.17 -14.09 12.49
CA PHE A 85 -5.31 -12.97 12.10
C PHE A 85 -4.94 -13.03 10.61
N GLY A 86 -4.66 -14.23 10.09
CA GLY A 86 -4.46 -14.45 8.66
C GLY A 86 -5.70 -14.10 7.83
N ALA A 87 -6.90 -14.52 8.26
CA ALA A 87 -8.17 -14.21 7.61
C ALA A 87 -8.45 -12.70 7.59
N PHE A 88 -8.15 -12.01 8.70
CA PHE A 88 -8.19 -10.55 8.81
C PHE A 88 -7.25 -9.87 7.81
N LEU A 89 -5.97 -10.27 7.74
CA LEU A 89 -5.01 -9.71 6.79
C LEU A 89 -5.42 -9.98 5.33
N SER A 90 -5.94 -11.17 5.01
CA SER A 90 -6.47 -11.48 3.68
C SER A 90 -7.65 -10.58 3.31
N THR A 91 -8.60 -10.40 4.23
CA THR A 91 -9.77 -9.54 4.05
C THR A 91 -9.34 -8.09 3.81
N PHE A 92 -8.36 -7.62 4.58
CA PHE A 92 -7.76 -6.31 4.43
C PHE A 92 -7.16 -6.11 3.02
N PHE A 93 -6.39 -7.07 2.52
CA PHE A 93 -5.83 -7.02 1.16
C PHE A 93 -6.89 -7.07 0.06
N VAL A 94 -7.97 -7.84 0.25
CA VAL A 94 -9.11 -7.87 -0.67
C VAL A 94 -9.77 -6.49 -0.73
N ALA A 95 -10.04 -5.87 0.42
CA ALA A 95 -10.61 -4.52 0.49
C ALA A 95 -9.71 -3.50 -0.23
N LEU A 96 -8.40 -3.56 0.00
CA LEU A 96 -7.41 -2.71 -0.68
C LEU A 96 -7.41 -2.93 -2.19
N GLY A 97 -7.59 -4.17 -2.64
CA GLY A 97 -7.78 -4.52 -4.05
C GLY A 97 -9.00 -3.83 -4.67
N PHE A 98 -10.13 -3.80 -3.97
CA PHE A 98 -11.33 -3.08 -4.43
C PHE A 98 -11.12 -1.57 -4.49
N VAL A 99 -10.50 -0.97 -3.46
CA VAL A 99 -10.15 0.46 -3.43
C VAL A 99 -9.26 0.81 -4.62
N ARG A 100 -8.24 0.00 -4.89
CA ARG A 100 -7.36 0.17 -6.05
C ARG A 100 -8.12 0.09 -7.37
N ALA A 101 -8.97 -0.93 -7.55
CA ALA A 101 -9.75 -1.10 -8.78
C ALA A 101 -10.70 0.08 -9.04
N ALA A 102 -11.33 0.62 -7.99
CA ALA A 102 -12.15 1.82 -8.08
C ALA A 102 -11.30 3.06 -8.45
N SER A 103 -10.12 3.16 -7.86
CA SER A 103 -9.23 4.29 -8.04
C SER A 103 -8.59 4.36 -9.43
N ASP A 104 -8.21 3.22 -10.03
CA ASP A 104 -7.63 3.15 -11.38
C ASP A 104 -8.57 3.70 -12.47
N LYS A 105 -9.89 3.64 -12.23
CA LYS A 105 -10.93 4.19 -13.12
C LYS A 105 -11.22 5.67 -12.87
N SER A 106 -10.76 6.25 -11.77
CA SER A 106 -11.07 7.63 -11.39
C SER A 106 -10.36 8.67 -12.25
N LYS A 107 -11.14 9.52 -12.94
CA LYS A 107 -10.61 10.66 -13.71
C LYS A 107 -9.87 11.66 -12.81
N ARG A 108 -10.33 11.88 -11.58
CA ARG A 108 -9.73 12.84 -10.63
C ARG A 108 -8.33 12.40 -10.19
N ILE A 109 -8.13 11.10 -9.95
CA ILE A 109 -6.82 10.54 -9.60
C ILE A 109 -5.82 10.72 -10.74
N LYS A 110 -6.25 10.49 -11.99
CA LYS A 110 -5.43 10.73 -13.18
C LYS A 110 -5.08 12.20 -13.36
N LEU A 111 -6.04 13.12 -13.16
CA LEU A 111 -5.80 14.57 -13.23
C LEU A 111 -4.81 15.04 -12.17
N SER A 112 -4.97 14.54 -10.95
CA SER A 112 -4.10 14.85 -9.81
C SER A 112 -2.68 14.34 -10.06
N GLY A 113 -2.50 13.10 -10.52
CA GLY A 113 -1.19 12.57 -10.94
C GLY A 113 -0.56 13.35 -12.10
N ARG A 114 -1.36 13.76 -13.09
CA ARG A 114 -0.91 14.64 -14.18
C ARG A 114 -0.40 15.98 -13.65
N HIS A 115 -1.10 16.60 -12.70
CA HIS A 115 -0.68 17.87 -12.12
C HIS A 115 0.70 17.78 -11.44
N LEU A 116 0.99 16.68 -10.74
CA LEU A 116 2.30 16.44 -10.12
C LEU A 116 3.43 16.33 -11.16
N LEU A 117 3.15 15.70 -12.30
CA LEU A 117 4.13 15.54 -13.38
C LEU A 117 4.43 16.85 -14.09
N THR A 118 3.43 17.71 -14.26
CA THR A 118 3.58 19.01 -14.93
C THR A 118 4.31 20.07 -14.09
N GLN A 119 4.68 19.75 -12.85
CA GLN A 119 5.40 20.69 -11.99
C GLN A 119 6.77 21.07 -12.58
N PRO A 120 7.25 22.31 -12.31
CA PRO A 120 8.52 22.78 -12.83
C PRO A 120 9.68 21.91 -12.33
N PRO A 121 10.81 21.86 -13.07
CA PRO A 121 11.88 20.87 -12.84
C PRO A 121 12.47 20.92 -11.42
N SER A 122 12.46 22.09 -10.78
CA SER A 122 12.96 22.31 -9.43
C SER A 122 12.06 21.74 -8.33
N ARG A 123 10.75 21.60 -8.58
CA ARG A 123 9.74 21.13 -7.63
C ARG A 123 9.24 19.73 -7.96
N ARG A 124 9.39 19.27 -9.21
CA ARG A 124 8.86 17.99 -9.69
C ARG A 124 9.31 16.81 -8.87
N TYR A 125 10.58 16.74 -8.47
CA TYR A 125 11.05 15.63 -7.62
C TYR A 125 10.26 15.58 -6.31
N LEU A 126 10.13 16.71 -5.61
CA LEU A 126 9.41 16.77 -4.34
C LEU A 126 7.92 16.48 -4.54
N ALA A 127 7.29 17.07 -5.57
CA ALA A 127 5.90 16.84 -5.91
C ALA A 127 5.61 15.36 -6.22
N LEU A 128 6.49 14.69 -6.98
CA LEU A 128 6.33 13.27 -7.28
C LEU A 128 6.63 12.39 -6.08
N THR A 129 7.60 12.74 -5.25
CA THR A 129 7.96 11.93 -4.07
C THR A 129 6.88 12.03 -3.00
N VAL A 130 6.49 13.25 -2.61
CA VAL A 130 5.38 13.48 -1.65
C VAL A 130 4.07 12.96 -2.22
N GLY A 131 3.79 13.26 -3.49
CA GLY A 131 2.60 12.77 -4.17
C GLY A 131 2.53 11.25 -4.17
N SER A 132 3.60 10.56 -4.53
CA SER A 132 3.62 9.08 -4.56
C SER A 132 3.53 8.47 -3.16
N ASN A 133 4.04 9.16 -2.14
CA ASN A 133 3.87 8.77 -0.75
C ASN A 133 2.39 8.88 -0.33
N LEU A 134 1.74 10.00 -0.60
CA LEU A 134 0.32 10.17 -0.28
C LEU A 134 -0.57 9.25 -1.13
N PHE A 135 -0.38 9.20 -2.45
CA PHE A 135 -1.09 8.31 -3.37
C PHE A 135 -0.88 6.84 -3.06
N GLY A 136 0.33 6.46 -2.64
CA GLY A 136 0.65 5.11 -2.26
C GLY A 136 -0.13 4.63 -1.04
N LEU A 137 -0.60 5.53 -0.17
CA LEU A 137 -1.49 5.16 0.94
C LEU A 137 -2.78 4.50 0.44
N ILE A 138 -3.36 5.03 -0.64
CA ILE A 138 -4.67 4.60 -1.15
C ILE A 138 -4.52 3.57 -2.28
N LEU A 139 -3.59 3.84 -3.20
CA LEU A 139 -3.39 3.01 -4.39
C LEU A 139 -2.44 1.83 -4.13
N SER A 140 -1.72 1.83 -3.00
CA SER A 140 -0.65 0.87 -2.73
C SER A 140 0.31 0.80 -3.92
N ILE A 141 0.69 -0.41 -4.35
CA ILE A 141 1.57 -0.60 -5.51
C ILE A 141 0.98 -0.08 -6.83
N GLY A 142 -0.34 0.18 -6.88
CA GLY A 142 -1.01 0.80 -8.03
C GLY A 142 -0.50 2.19 -8.36
N VAL A 143 0.03 2.95 -7.38
CA VAL A 143 0.62 4.27 -7.64
C VAL A 143 1.81 4.20 -8.60
N LEU A 144 2.63 3.14 -8.49
CA LEU A 144 3.79 2.94 -9.36
C LEU A 144 3.36 2.71 -10.81
N ASN A 145 2.32 1.91 -11.01
CA ASN A 145 1.76 1.65 -12.34
C ASN A 145 1.13 2.92 -12.93
N LEU A 146 0.35 3.63 -12.11
CA LEU A 146 -0.36 4.83 -12.52
C LEU A 146 0.60 5.97 -12.88
N LEU A 147 1.45 6.39 -11.94
CA LEU A 147 2.39 7.50 -12.18
C LEU A 147 3.51 7.09 -13.13
N GLY A 148 4.00 5.86 -13.05
CA GLY A 148 5.03 5.35 -13.96
C GLY A 148 4.55 5.28 -15.41
N SER A 149 3.32 4.83 -15.66
CA SER A 149 2.75 4.85 -17.02
C SER A 149 2.55 6.26 -17.55
N MET A 150 2.13 7.20 -16.69
CA MET A 150 2.03 8.61 -17.06
C MET A 150 3.40 9.23 -17.37
N VAL A 151 4.44 8.93 -16.58
CA VAL A 151 5.83 9.34 -16.88
C VAL A 151 6.22 8.86 -18.26
N LYS A 152 6.05 7.57 -18.56
CA LYS A 152 6.42 6.99 -19.86
C LYS A 152 5.64 7.60 -21.01
N LYS A 153 4.31 7.77 -20.84
CA LYS A 153 3.44 8.36 -21.87
C LYS A 153 3.79 9.81 -22.17
N SER A 154 4.09 10.61 -21.14
CA SER A 154 4.40 12.03 -21.30
C SER A 154 5.87 12.29 -21.66
N ASN A 155 6.76 11.30 -21.56
CA ASN A 155 8.19 11.45 -21.83
C ASN A 155 8.57 11.13 -23.28
N THR A 156 8.19 12.01 -24.22
CA THR A 156 8.48 11.82 -25.65
C THR A 156 9.74 12.58 -26.08
N LEU A 157 10.35 12.17 -27.20
CA LEU A 157 11.51 12.86 -27.81
C LEU A 157 11.20 14.33 -28.15
N ALA A 158 9.99 14.59 -28.67
CA ALA A 158 9.52 15.94 -28.95
C ALA A 158 9.47 16.81 -27.68
N SER A 159 9.00 16.25 -26.56
CA SER A 159 8.86 16.98 -25.29
C SER A 159 10.18 17.31 -24.57
N VAL A 160 11.33 16.88 -25.11
CA VAL A 160 12.67 17.21 -24.59
C VAL A 160 13.59 17.84 -25.66
N GLY A 161 13.02 18.29 -26.78
CA GLY A 161 13.80 18.93 -27.85
C GLY A 161 14.78 17.99 -28.56
N GLY A 162 14.46 16.70 -28.70
CA GLY A 162 15.24 15.76 -29.49
C GLY A 162 16.38 15.03 -28.75
N SER A 163 16.69 15.40 -27.50
CA SER A 163 17.80 14.78 -26.75
C SER A 163 17.39 13.47 -26.05
N VAL A 164 17.90 12.34 -26.55
CA VAL A 164 17.72 11.01 -25.94
C VAL A 164 18.29 10.96 -24.51
N GLN A 165 19.39 11.68 -24.24
CA GLN A 165 20.00 11.71 -22.91
C GLN A 165 19.11 12.45 -21.90
N THR A 166 18.50 13.57 -22.30
CA THR A 166 17.55 14.31 -21.47
C THR A 166 16.28 13.48 -21.23
N LEU A 167 15.80 12.75 -22.24
CA LEU A 167 14.67 11.84 -22.14
C LEU A 167 14.90 10.78 -21.06
N LYS A 168 16.02 10.03 -21.15
CA LYS A 168 16.37 8.97 -20.19
C LYS A 168 16.60 9.52 -18.79
N THR A 169 17.27 10.67 -18.68
CA THR A 169 17.52 11.33 -17.39
C THR A 169 16.21 11.74 -16.71
N ARG A 170 15.28 12.35 -17.46
CA ARG A 170 13.99 12.80 -16.93
C ARG A 170 13.11 11.62 -16.50
N GLU A 171 13.12 10.53 -17.26
CA GLU A 171 12.41 9.29 -16.90
C GLU A 171 12.97 8.70 -15.62
N ARG A 172 14.29 8.44 -15.59
CA ARG A 172 14.96 7.84 -14.44
C ARG A 172 14.71 8.65 -13.16
N ARG A 173 14.88 9.97 -13.24
CA ARG A 173 14.64 10.87 -12.10
C ARG A 173 13.18 10.83 -11.61
N SER A 174 12.22 10.81 -12.52
CA SER A 174 10.79 10.77 -12.16
C SER A 174 10.39 9.42 -11.57
N LEU A 175 10.83 8.31 -12.15
CA LEU A 175 10.57 6.97 -11.63
C LEU A 175 11.25 6.73 -10.27
N MET A 176 12.47 7.23 -10.09
CA MET A 176 13.17 7.18 -8.80
C MET A 176 12.42 7.98 -7.72
N ALA A 177 11.94 9.19 -8.04
CA ALA A 177 11.13 9.99 -7.12
C ALA A 177 9.85 9.25 -6.70
N ILE A 178 9.15 8.65 -7.68
CA ILE A 178 7.94 7.88 -7.45
C ILE A 178 8.22 6.67 -6.54
N GLN A 179 9.27 5.90 -6.84
CA GLN A 179 9.66 4.73 -6.06
C GLN A 179 10.06 5.11 -4.64
N ARG A 180 10.89 6.15 -4.46
CA ARG A 180 11.29 6.65 -3.13
C ARG A 180 10.09 7.07 -2.30
N GLY A 181 9.17 7.82 -2.91
CA GLY A 181 7.93 8.24 -2.24
C GLY A 181 7.08 7.05 -1.80
N PHE A 182 6.87 6.07 -2.69
CA PHE A 182 6.10 4.86 -2.39
C PHE A 182 6.76 3.99 -1.31
N SER A 183 8.08 3.80 -1.36
CA SER A 183 8.83 2.96 -0.40
C SER A 183 8.70 3.43 1.05
N MET A 184 8.38 4.71 1.27
CA MET A 184 8.20 5.28 2.61
C MET A 184 6.77 5.07 3.15
N VAL A 185 5.79 4.72 2.31
CA VAL A 185 4.38 4.57 2.73
C VAL A 185 4.17 3.55 3.83
N PRO A 186 4.79 2.34 3.77
CA PRO A 186 4.56 1.32 4.79
C PRO A 186 4.94 1.76 6.20
N ALA A 187 5.84 2.72 6.35
CA ALA A 187 6.35 3.17 7.64
C ALA A 187 5.31 3.94 8.48
N TRP A 188 4.40 4.68 7.83
CA TRP A 188 3.48 5.60 8.52
C TRP A 188 2.00 5.38 8.17
N SER A 189 1.71 4.57 7.15
CA SER A 189 0.34 4.33 6.72
C SER A 189 -0.39 3.38 7.69
N PRO A 190 -1.57 3.76 8.22
CA PRO A 190 -2.41 2.84 9.01
C PRO A 190 -2.90 1.65 8.19
N LEU A 191 -2.93 1.80 6.87
CA LEU A 191 -3.28 0.76 5.91
C LEU A 191 -2.08 -0.16 5.59
N SER A 192 -0.93 0.03 6.23
CA SER A 192 0.22 -0.86 6.07
C SER A 192 0.21 -1.95 7.13
N ILE A 193 0.59 -3.15 6.72
CA ILE A 193 0.79 -4.28 7.65
C ILE A 193 1.94 -4.02 8.63
N SER A 194 2.91 -3.17 8.26
CA SER A 194 4.03 -2.84 9.13
C SER A 194 3.59 -2.29 10.48
N VAL A 195 2.50 -1.52 10.52
CA VAL A 195 2.03 -0.86 11.73
C VAL A 195 1.47 -1.86 12.74
N PRO A 196 0.46 -2.70 12.41
CA PRO A 196 -0.01 -3.74 13.33
C PRO A 196 1.11 -4.65 13.82
N ILE A 197 2.05 -5.03 12.94
CA ILE A 197 3.19 -5.88 13.34
C ILE A 197 4.04 -5.19 14.42
N VAL A 198 4.33 -3.90 14.28
CA VAL A 198 5.13 -3.16 15.27
C VAL A 198 4.39 -3.03 16.59
N LEU A 199 3.08 -2.73 16.57
CA LEU A 199 2.27 -2.63 17.78
C LEU A 199 2.12 -3.99 18.49
N LEU A 200 2.00 -5.08 17.73
CA LEU A 200 2.00 -6.44 18.27
C LEU A 200 3.36 -6.83 18.91
N ALA A 201 4.47 -6.34 18.34
CA ALA A 201 5.80 -6.61 18.86
C ALA A 201 6.12 -5.82 20.15
N ILE A 202 5.50 -4.64 20.32
CA ILE A 202 5.74 -3.75 21.46
C ILE A 202 4.39 -3.34 22.09
N PRO A 203 3.86 -4.13 23.04
CA PRO A 203 2.52 -3.92 23.60
C PRO A 203 2.33 -2.58 24.33
N SER A 204 3.41 -1.95 24.78
CA SER A 204 3.37 -0.64 25.46
C SER A 204 3.28 0.55 24.51
N LEU A 205 3.41 0.33 23.21
CA LEU A 205 3.42 1.38 22.20
C LEU A 205 2.02 1.59 21.64
N SER A 206 1.51 2.81 21.73
CA SER A 206 0.26 3.18 21.06
C SER A 206 0.50 3.73 19.66
N TRP A 207 -0.53 3.69 18.82
CA TRP A 207 -0.47 4.24 17.47
C TRP A 207 -0.18 5.75 17.49
N GLU A 208 -0.80 6.47 18.42
CA GLU A 208 -0.59 7.92 18.62
C GLU A 208 0.88 8.28 18.93
N GLN A 209 1.63 7.37 19.56
CA GLN A 209 3.06 7.55 19.83
C GLN A 209 3.93 7.18 18.62
N LEU A 210 3.52 6.15 17.86
CA LEU A 210 4.27 5.64 16.71
C LEU A 210 4.21 6.61 15.51
N VAL A 211 3.03 7.15 15.19
CA VAL A 211 2.80 7.95 13.98
C VAL A 211 3.69 9.19 13.88
N PRO A 212 3.84 10.03 14.92
CA PRO A 212 4.70 11.21 14.84
C PRO A 212 6.16 10.85 14.54
N ALA A 213 6.67 9.80 15.17
CA ALA A 213 8.03 9.31 14.93
C ALA A 213 8.20 8.77 13.50
N ALA A 214 7.23 7.98 13.03
CA ALA A 214 7.22 7.47 11.66
C ALA A 214 7.17 8.59 10.62
N LEU A 215 6.30 9.60 10.82
CA LEU A 215 6.20 10.76 9.95
C LEU A 215 7.49 11.60 9.97
N ALA A 216 8.11 11.80 11.13
CA ALA A 216 9.39 12.48 11.24
C ALA A 216 10.49 11.76 10.44
N ALA A 217 10.56 10.43 10.54
CA ALA A 217 11.48 9.62 9.75
C ALA A 217 11.21 9.74 8.24
N VAL A 218 9.94 9.71 7.82
CA VAL A 218 9.54 9.90 6.42
C VAL A 218 9.96 11.28 5.92
N ILE A 219 9.71 12.34 6.69
CA ILE A 219 10.12 13.71 6.33
C ILE A 219 11.64 13.79 6.18
N LEU A 220 12.39 13.21 7.11
CA LEU A 220 13.86 13.17 7.04
C LEU A 220 14.34 12.43 5.79
N LEU A 221 13.76 11.26 5.48
CA LEU A 221 14.10 10.50 4.28
C LEU A 221 13.71 11.23 2.98
N LEU A 222 12.60 11.97 2.99
CA LEU A 222 12.18 12.83 1.87
C LEU A 222 13.19 13.96 1.64
N LEU A 223 13.65 14.61 2.70
CA LEU A 223 14.66 15.67 2.64
C LEU A 223 16.01 15.14 2.15
N LEU A 224 16.45 14.00 2.67
CA LEU A 224 17.68 13.32 2.21
C LEU A 224 17.58 12.95 0.73
N GLY A 225 16.47 12.37 0.31
CA GLY A 225 16.24 12.03 -1.10
C GLY A 225 16.21 13.26 -2.01
N TRP A 226 15.65 14.38 -1.54
CA TRP A 226 15.66 15.65 -2.26
C TRP A 226 17.07 16.25 -2.37
N LEU A 227 17.87 16.16 -1.31
CA LEU A 227 19.26 16.61 -1.31
C LEU A 227 20.11 15.77 -2.29
N ASP A 228 19.97 14.45 -2.24
CA ASP A 228 20.63 13.53 -3.17
C ASP A 228 20.25 13.80 -4.64
N ASP A 229 18.97 14.04 -4.92
CA ASP A 229 18.49 14.40 -6.26
C ASP A 229 19.06 15.75 -6.73
N ARG A 230 19.12 16.75 -5.84
CA ARG A 230 19.72 18.06 -6.10
C ARG A 230 21.21 17.96 -6.42
N ILE A 231 21.95 17.12 -5.72
CA ILE A 231 23.39 16.92 -5.92
C ILE A 231 23.64 16.15 -7.23
N THR A 232 22.94 15.03 -7.44
CA THR A 232 23.14 14.13 -8.58
C THR A 232 22.76 14.76 -9.92
N PHE A 233 21.69 15.56 -9.96
CA PHE A 233 21.18 16.16 -11.19
C PHE A 233 21.44 17.67 -11.28
N ARG A 234 22.41 18.19 -10.51
CA ARG A 234 22.83 19.59 -10.56
C ARG A 234 23.21 19.97 -11.99
N GLY A 235 22.65 21.08 -12.49
CA GLY A 235 22.88 21.57 -13.86
C GLY A 235 22.12 20.86 -14.98
N ARG A 236 21.36 19.79 -14.70
CA ARG A 236 20.56 19.07 -15.70
C ARG A 236 19.08 19.48 -15.62
N VAL A 237 18.73 20.58 -16.30
CA VAL A 237 17.36 21.08 -16.36
C VAL A 237 16.66 20.49 -17.59
N ALA A 238 15.81 19.48 -17.37
CA ALA A 238 14.89 19.02 -18.40
C ALA A 238 13.63 19.89 -18.40
N PRO A 239 13.05 20.24 -19.57
CA PRO A 239 11.83 21.03 -19.62
C PRO A 239 10.66 20.34 -18.89
N PRO A 240 9.67 21.13 -18.41
CA PRO A 240 8.43 20.59 -17.86
C PRO A 240 7.77 19.60 -18.82
N TYR A 241 7.01 18.65 -18.26
CA TYR A 241 6.15 17.81 -19.10
C TYR A 241 5.07 18.67 -19.74
N GLN A 242 4.89 18.54 -21.05
CA GLN A 242 3.76 19.13 -21.74
C GLN A 242 2.48 18.41 -21.32
N SER A 243 1.41 19.18 -21.13
CA SER A 243 0.08 18.65 -20.81
C SER A 243 -0.92 19.25 -21.79
N ASP A 244 -1.62 18.38 -22.52
CA ASP A 244 -2.62 18.74 -23.54
C ASP A 244 -3.97 19.16 -22.92
N GLY A 245 -3.96 19.78 -21.73
CA GLY A 245 -5.18 20.10 -20.99
C GLY A 245 -5.08 21.43 -20.24
N PRO A 246 -6.22 21.93 -19.72
CA PRO A 246 -6.25 23.21 -19.02
C PRO A 246 -5.29 23.21 -17.83
N PRO A 247 -4.73 24.38 -17.48
CA PRO A 247 -3.85 24.50 -16.32
C PRO A 247 -4.55 23.96 -15.08
N LEU A 248 -3.88 23.05 -14.39
CA LEU A 248 -4.38 22.44 -13.16
C LEU A 248 -3.85 23.22 -11.96
N ASN A 249 -4.69 23.34 -10.94
CA ASN A 249 -4.35 23.98 -9.67
C ASN A 249 -4.23 22.93 -8.55
N TRP A 250 -3.62 23.31 -7.43
CA TRP A 250 -3.46 22.43 -6.27
C TRP A 250 -4.78 21.94 -5.67
N SER A 251 -5.91 22.60 -5.96
CA SER A 251 -7.26 22.17 -5.55
C SER A 251 -7.65 20.80 -6.09
N VAL A 252 -7.01 20.30 -7.16
CA VAL A 252 -7.25 18.96 -7.71
C VAL A 252 -6.86 17.86 -6.71
N HIS A 253 -5.97 18.16 -5.77
CA HIS A 253 -5.56 17.25 -4.71
C HIS A 253 -6.50 17.24 -3.50
N LEU A 254 -7.42 18.22 -3.38
CA LEU A 254 -8.25 18.38 -2.19
C LEU A 254 -9.11 17.16 -1.85
N PRO A 255 -9.84 16.52 -2.79
CA PRO A 255 -10.63 15.33 -2.48
C PRO A 255 -9.77 14.17 -1.98
N PHE A 256 -8.52 14.11 -2.45
CA PHE A 256 -7.57 13.08 -2.08
C PHE A 256 -7.03 13.30 -0.67
N LEU A 257 -6.66 14.55 -0.34
CA LEU A 257 -6.26 14.92 1.01
C LEU A 257 -7.40 14.75 2.02
N LEU A 258 -8.63 15.09 1.64
CA LEU A 258 -9.82 14.85 2.46
C LEU A 258 -10.05 13.36 2.71
N LEU A 259 -9.86 12.50 1.71
CA LEU A 259 -9.96 11.06 1.87
C LEU A 259 -8.89 10.51 2.82
N ILE A 260 -7.64 10.97 2.70
CA ILE A 260 -6.57 10.61 3.64
C ILE A 260 -6.94 11.05 5.05
N ALA A 261 -7.34 12.31 5.22
CA ALA A 261 -7.75 12.85 6.52
C ALA A 261 -8.93 12.06 7.12
N ALA A 262 -9.90 11.64 6.29
CA ALA A 262 -11.01 10.81 6.72
C ALA A 262 -10.54 9.42 7.17
N ILE A 263 -9.62 8.77 6.45
CA ILE A 263 -9.05 7.46 6.83
C ILE A 263 -8.29 7.57 8.15
N PHE A 264 -7.45 8.58 8.32
CA PHE A 264 -6.73 8.82 9.58
C PHE A 264 -7.69 9.13 10.72
N GLY A 265 -8.67 10.01 10.47
CA GLY A 265 -9.69 10.38 11.43
C GLY A 265 -10.50 9.16 11.89
N SER A 266 -10.94 8.30 10.97
CA SER A 266 -11.64 7.07 11.32
C SER A 266 -10.74 6.09 12.08
N SER A 267 -9.47 5.97 11.72
CA SER A 267 -8.52 5.09 12.41
C SER A 267 -8.34 5.52 13.88
N VAL A 268 -8.16 6.81 14.14
CA VAL A 268 -8.04 7.35 15.50
C VAL A 268 -9.35 7.20 16.27
N LEU A 269 -10.50 7.42 15.62
CA LEU A 269 -11.79 7.26 16.27
C LEU A 269 -12.04 5.81 16.70
N MET A 270 -11.71 4.84 15.82
CA MET A 270 -11.85 3.41 16.13
C MET A 270 -10.95 2.99 17.30
N GLU A 271 -9.70 3.47 17.35
CA GLU A 271 -8.79 3.19 18.46
C GLU A 271 -9.37 3.69 19.79
N LYS A 272 -9.95 4.90 19.83
CA LYS A 272 -10.56 5.48 21.04
C LYS A 272 -11.84 4.80 21.48
N THR A 273 -12.53 4.09 20.60
CA THR A 273 -13.76 3.35 20.93
C THR A 273 -13.51 1.91 21.35
N LEU A 274 -12.33 1.36 21.06
CA LEU A 274 -11.94 -0.03 21.34
C LEU A 274 -11.06 -0.18 22.60
N VAL A 275 -10.62 0.95 23.19
CA VAL A 275 -9.91 1.03 24.49
C VAL A 275 -10.88 1.57 25.54
#